data_AF-A0A377LR83-F1
#
_entry.id   AF-A0A377LR83-F1
#
_cell.length_a   1.000
_cell.length_b   1.000
_cell.length_c   1.000
_cell.angle_alpha   90.00
_cell.angle_beta   90.00
_cell.angle_gamma   90.00
#
_symmetry.space_group_name_H-M   'P 1'
#
loop_
_entity.id
_entity.type
_entity.pdbx_description
1 polymer ?
#
loop_
_entity_poly.entity_id
_entity_poly.type
_entity_poly.pdbx_seq_one_letter_code
_entity_poly.pdbx_strand_id
1 'polypeptide(L)'
;MNALDDFKNSPEAQAWWALSTTQQALKQAREADWVDYSTVTALKMAALRLAWKGFSQRDDEEMAAFRQFVAQEGESLYWQAAFDALHAYQVKEDEMRWGWPVWPEAYQSVDTPEVKAFCKKYADEVDFYLWLQWLAYSQFADCWQVSQGYKMPIGLYRDLAVGVAEGGAETWCDRELYCLKASVGAPPDILGPLGQNWGLPPMDPHVMAARAYEPFIDLLRANMQNCGALRIDHVMSVLRLWWIPYGETADHGAYVQYPVDDLLSILALESKRHQCMVIGEDLGTVPVEIVSKLRDSGVYSYKVLYFENDHEKTFRAPQAYPEQSMAVATTHDLPTLRAIGKAAI
;
A
#
# COMPACT_ATOMS: atom_id res chain seq x y z
N MET A 1 7.25 1.65 -19.36
CA MET A 1 7.57 2.11 -20.72
C MET A 1 8.57 1.20 -21.42
N ASN A 2 9.79 1.03 -20.89
CA ASN A 2 10.84 0.25 -21.59
C ASN A 2 10.47 -1.21 -21.88
N ALA A 3 9.58 -1.81 -21.08
CA ALA A 3 9.08 -3.16 -21.28
C ALA A 3 7.85 -3.24 -22.20
N LEU A 4 7.25 -2.11 -22.60
CA LEU A 4 5.95 -2.09 -23.28
C LEU A 4 6.12 -2.00 -24.80
N ASP A 5 5.60 -2.98 -25.52
CA ASP A 5 5.68 -3.00 -26.98
C ASP A 5 4.83 -1.91 -27.63
N ASP A 6 3.66 -1.58 -27.07
CA ASP A 6 2.84 -0.46 -27.57
C ASP A 6 3.52 0.90 -27.42
N PHE A 7 4.41 1.07 -26.44
CA PHE A 7 5.25 2.27 -26.37
C PHE A 7 6.34 2.27 -27.44
N LYS A 8 7.05 1.15 -27.60
CA LYS A 8 8.16 1.01 -28.57
C LYS A 8 7.68 1.14 -30.02
N ASN A 9 6.51 0.57 -30.32
CA ASN A 9 5.97 0.49 -31.67
C ASN A 9 5.09 1.69 -32.04
N SER A 10 4.70 2.55 -31.10
CA SER A 10 3.91 3.75 -31.37
C SER A 10 4.78 4.86 -31.98
N PRO A 11 4.54 5.28 -33.24
CA PRO A 11 5.31 6.36 -33.87
C PRO A 11 5.15 7.69 -33.12
N GLU A 12 3.96 7.96 -32.58
CA GLU A 12 3.68 9.15 -31.77
C GLU A 12 4.50 9.12 -30.47
N ALA A 13 4.55 7.96 -29.79
CA ALA A 13 5.35 7.79 -28.58
C ALA A 13 6.85 7.95 -28.85
N GLN A 14 7.36 7.38 -29.95
CA GLN A 14 8.77 7.49 -30.32
C GLN A 14 9.15 8.92 -30.74
N ALA A 15 8.26 9.63 -31.44
CA ALA A 15 8.46 11.05 -31.76
C ALA A 15 8.51 11.91 -30.49
N TRP A 16 7.58 11.70 -29.56
CA TRP A 16 7.58 12.37 -28.25
C TRP A 16 8.85 12.06 -27.43
N TRP A 17 9.30 10.80 -27.45
CA TRP A 17 10.50 10.37 -26.76
C TRP A 17 11.77 11.02 -27.32
N ALA A 18 11.83 11.24 -28.63
CA ALA A 18 12.96 11.86 -29.31
C ALA A 18 13.06 13.38 -29.11
N LEU A 19 12.03 14.03 -28.55
CA LEU A 19 12.07 15.47 -28.28
C LEU A 19 13.19 15.82 -27.29
N SER A 20 13.94 16.87 -27.59
CA SER A 20 15.00 17.37 -26.71
C SER A 20 14.48 17.75 -25.33
N THR A 21 13.27 18.32 -25.25
CA THR A 21 12.59 18.66 -24.01
C THR A 21 12.28 17.42 -23.17
N THR A 22 11.76 16.35 -23.77
CA THR A 22 11.50 15.07 -23.09
C THR A 22 12.79 14.46 -22.56
N GLN A 23 13.84 14.39 -23.39
CA GLN A 23 15.14 13.84 -22.98
C GLN A 23 15.81 14.68 -21.89
N GLN A 24 15.68 16.01 -21.94
CA GLN A 24 16.22 16.90 -20.92
C GLN A 24 15.50 16.73 -19.58
N ALA A 25 14.16 16.67 -19.57
CA ALA A 25 13.37 16.44 -18.37
C ALA A 25 13.70 15.07 -17.74
N LEU A 26 13.81 14.03 -18.57
CA LEU A 26 14.23 12.69 -18.13
C LEU A 26 15.62 12.72 -17.49
N LYS A 27 16.57 13.38 -18.15
CA LYS A 27 17.95 13.49 -17.66
C LYS A 27 17.99 14.19 -16.30
N GLN A 28 17.32 15.34 -16.18
CA GLN A 28 17.24 16.09 -14.93
C GLN A 28 16.62 15.26 -13.81
N ALA A 29 15.49 14.58 -14.07
CA ALA A 29 14.85 13.72 -13.08
C ALA A 29 15.73 12.54 -12.63
N ARG A 30 16.60 12.03 -13.51
CA ARG A 30 17.54 10.93 -13.20
C ARG A 30 18.81 11.38 -12.47
N GLU A 31 19.25 12.61 -12.72
CA GLU A 31 20.46 13.19 -12.11
C GLU A 31 20.17 13.84 -10.75
N ALA A 32 18.91 14.07 -10.41
CA ALA A 32 18.51 14.62 -9.12
C ALA A 32 18.82 13.64 -7.97
N ASP A 33 19.36 14.18 -6.87
CA ASP A 33 19.59 13.42 -5.62
C ASP A 33 18.27 13.04 -4.92
N TRP A 34 17.17 13.71 -5.28
CA TRP A 34 15.84 13.52 -4.71
C TRP A 34 14.86 13.16 -5.81
N VAL A 35 13.91 12.27 -5.51
CA VAL A 35 12.89 11.85 -6.48
C VAL A 35 11.94 13.03 -6.75
N ASP A 36 11.93 13.51 -7.99
CA ASP A 36 10.91 14.43 -8.49
C ASP A 36 9.66 13.65 -8.93
N TYR A 37 8.75 13.44 -7.99
CA TYR A 37 7.51 12.69 -8.21
C TYR A 37 6.65 13.31 -9.32
N SER A 38 6.56 14.64 -9.37
CA SER A 38 5.74 15.35 -10.36
C SER A 38 6.27 15.13 -11.78
N THR A 39 7.57 15.35 -11.99
CA THR A 39 8.18 15.17 -13.32
C THR A 39 8.15 13.72 -13.77
N VAL A 40 8.48 12.77 -12.88
CA VAL A 40 8.47 11.34 -13.22
C VAL A 40 7.05 10.86 -13.54
N THR A 41 6.05 11.30 -12.79
CA THR A 41 4.64 10.96 -13.06
C THR A 41 4.20 11.54 -14.39
N ALA A 42 4.50 12.81 -14.67
CA ALA A 42 4.16 13.45 -15.94
C ALA A 42 4.79 12.71 -17.15
N LEU A 43 6.08 12.37 -17.06
CA LEU A 43 6.78 11.62 -18.12
C LEU A 43 6.15 10.23 -18.34
N LYS A 44 5.89 9.49 -17.26
CA LYS A 44 5.27 8.16 -17.36
C LYS A 44 3.85 8.23 -17.89
N MET A 45 3.01 9.13 -17.38
CA MET A 45 1.62 9.28 -17.82
C MET A 45 1.56 9.68 -19.30
N ALA A 46 2.36 10.64 -19.75
CA ALA A 46 2.41 11.02 -21.16
C ALA A 46 2.76 9.83 -22.06
N ALA A 47 3.80 9.08 -21.72
CA ALA A 47 4.22 7.90 -22.47
C ALA A 47 3.19 6.76 -22.46
N LEU A 48 2.62 6.47 -21.29
CA LEU A 48 1.63 5.40 -21.11
C LEU A 48 0.33 5.73 -21.84
N ARG A 49 -0.09 7.00 -21.89
CA ARG A 49 -1.24 7.43 -22.70
C ARG A 49 -1.00 7.21 -24.18
N LEU A 50 0.21 7.49 -24.68
CA LEU A 50 0.56 7.23 -26.07
C LEU A 50 0.62 5.73 -26.40
N ALA A 51 1.03 4.90 -25.44
CA ALA A 51 1.00 3.45 -25.56
C ALA A 51 -0.43 2.89 -25.52
N TRP A 52 -1.28 3.40 -24.63
CA TRP A 52 -2.68 2.99 -24.49
C TRP A 52 -3.46 3.14 -25.80
N LYS A 53 -3.23 4.21 -26.57
CA LYS A 53 -3.87 4.40 -27.89
C LYS A 53 -3.66 3.23 -28.85
N GLY A 54 -2.49 2.58 -28.77
CA GLY A 54 -2.18 1.38 -29.54
C GLY A 54 -2.77 0.13 -28.90
N PHE A 55 -2.55 -0.03 -27.59
CA PHE A 55 -3.04 -1.19 -26.85
C PHE A 55 -4.56 -1.34 -26.94
N SER A 56 -5.32 -0.25 -26.85
CA SER A 56 -6.79 -0.26 -26.87
C SER A 56 -7.40 -0.71 -28.20
N GLN A 57 -6.59 -0.81 -29.26
CA GLN A 57 -6.99 -1.31 -30.58
C GLN A 57 -6.61 -2.78 -30.80
N ARG A 58 -5.93 -3.41 -29.85
CA ARG A 58 -5.55 -4.82 -29.96
C ARG A 58 -6.77 -5.74 -29.92
N ASP A 59 -6.66 -6.82 -30.68
CA ASP A 59 -7.58 -7.97 -30.65
C ASP A 59 -6.74 -9.25 -30.65
N ASP A 60 -5.99 -9.43 -29.55
CA ASP A 60 -4.99 -10.48 -29.37
C ASP A 60 -4.98 -11.01 -27.93
N GLU A 61 -4.02 -11.90 -27.63
CA GLU A 61 -3.88 -12.54 -26.32
C GLU A 61 -3.61 -11.54 -25.19
N GLU A 62 -2.96 -10.41 -25.47
CA GLU A 62 -2.66 -9.37 -24.47
C GLU A 62 -3.94 -8.63 -24.06
N MET A 63 -4.77 -8.24 -25.04
CA MET A 63 -6.09 -7.66 -24.74
C MET A 63 -6.99 -8.65 -24.00
N ALA A 64 -6.97 -9.93 -24.39
CA ALA A 64 -7.72 -10.98 -23.70
C ALA A 64 -7.25 -11.15 -22.24
N ALA A 65 -5.94 -11.17 -21.98
CA ALA A 65 -5.37 -11.27 -20.64
C ALA A 65 -5.74 -10.05 -19.78
N PHE A 66 -5.66 -8.84 -20.34
CA PHE A 66 -6.11 -7.61 -19.66
C PHE A 66 -7.59 -7.67 -19.29
N ARG A 67 -8.48 -8.02 -20.22
CA ARG A 67 -9.93 -8.10 -19.96
C ARG A 67 -10.27 -9.20 -18.97
N GLN A 68 -9.54 -10.32 -19.00
CA GLN A 68 -9.67 -11.38 -18.01
C GLN A 68 -9.28 -10.90 -16.61
N PHE A 69 -8.15 -10.20 -16.48
CA PHE A 69 -7.73 -9.60 -15.21
C PHE A 69 -8.80 -8.66 -14.67
N VAL A 70 -9.32 -7.74 -15.50
CA VAL A 70 -10.38 -6.81 -15.09
C VAL A 70 -11.63 -7.55 -14.60
N ALA A 71 -12.03 -8.62 -15.28
CA ALA A 71 -13.18 -9.42 -14.87
C ALA A 71 -12.96 -10.19 -13.56
N GLN A 72 -11.73 -10.63 -13.28
CA GLN A 72 -11.38 -11.37 -12.07
C GLN A 72 -11.29 -10.46 -10.83
N GLU A 73 -10.72 -9.27 -10.98
CA GLU A 73 -10.55 -8.32 -9.86
C GLU A 73 -11.83 -7.56 -9.50
N GLY A 74 -12.79 -7.45 -10.44
CA GLY A 74 -14.15 -7.01 -10.16
C GLY A 74 -14.27 -5.54 -9.74
N GLU A 75 -15.21 -5.26 -8.83
CA GLU A 75 -15.64 -3.89 -8.51
C GLU A 75 -14.58 -3.06 -7.80
N SER A 76 -13.75 -3.65 -6.93
CA SER A 76 -12.68 -2.92 -6.24
C SER A 76 -11.71 -2.29 -7.25
N LEU A 77 -11.25 -3.08 -8.23
CA LEU A 77 -10.38 -2.58 -9.31
C LEU A 77 -11.09 -1.51 -10.16
N TYR A 78 -12.36 -1.70 -10.49
CA TYR A 78 -13.13 -0.70 -11.23
C TYR A 78 -13.21 0.64 -10.49
N TRP A 79 -13.50 0.62 -9.19
CA TRP A 79 -13.60 1.85 -8.40
C TRP A 79 -12.25 2.52 -8.16
N GLN A 80 -11.17 1.76 -8.05
CA GLN A 80 -9.80 2.32 -8.06
C GLN A 80 -9.54 3.11 -9.35
N ALA A 81 -9.82 2.50 -10.51
CA ALA A 81 -9.61 3.16 -11.81
C ALA A 81 -10.54 4.36 -12.03
N ALA A 82 -11.81 4.25 -11.62
CA ALA A 82 -12.76 5.35 -11.68
C ALA A 82 -12.37 6.51 -10.75
N PHE A 83 -11.86 6.21 -9.56
CA PHE A 83 -11.32 7.21 -8.64
C PHE A 83 -10.16 7.97 -9.27
N ASP A 84 -9.17 7.28 -9.83
CA ASP A 84 -8.01 7.93 -10.45
C ASP A 84 -8.40 8.76 -11.69
N ALA A 85 -9.34 8.26 -12.50
CA ALA A 85 -9.90 9.00 -13.64
C ALA A 85 -10.59 10.29 -13.20
N LEU A 86 -11.44 10.20 -12.17
CA LEU A 86 -12.13 11.35 -11.62
C LEU A 86 -11.16 12.30 -10.93
N HIS A 87 -10.20 11.81 -10.16
CA HIS A 87 -9.20 12.63 -9.49
C HIS A 87 -8.38 13.43 -10.49
N ALA A 88 -7.92 12.80 -11.58
CA ALA A 88 -7.22 13.48 -12.66
C ALA A 88 -8.07 14.55 -13.39
N TYR A 89 -9.40 14.42 -13.37
CA TYR A 89 -10.32 15.47 -13.81
C TYR A 89 -10.43 16.61 -12.77
N GLN A 90 -10.58 16.25 -11.49
CA GLN A 90 -10.76 17.20 -10.39
C GLN A 90 -9.56 18.15 -10.22
N VAL A 91 -8.33 17.64 -10.29
CA VAL A 91 -7.12 18.46 -10.12
C VAL A 91 -6.87 19.44 -11.28
N LYS A 92 -7.50 19.22 -12.44
CA LYS A 92 -7.45 20.18 -13.56
C LYS A 92 -8.35 21.40 -13.30
N GLU A 93 -9.42 21.22 -12.53
CA GLU A 93 -10.31 22.30 -12.12
C GLU A 93 -9.73 23.07 -10.93
N ASP A 94 -9.10 22.35 -9.99
CA ASP A 94 -8.45 22.91 -8.80
C ASP A 94 -7.39 21.94 -8.26
N GLU A 95 -6.12 22.33 -8.31
CA GLU A 95 -4.97 21.51 -7.87
C GLU A 95 -4.99 21.19 -6.37
N MET A 96 -5.77 21.94 -5.57
CA MET A 96 -5.93 21.69 -4.14
C MET A 96 -6.91 20.54 -3.83
N ARG A 97 -7.55 19.94 -4.84
CA ARG A 97 -8.44 18.77 -4.68
C ARG A 97 -7.64 17.49 -4.45
N TRP A 98 -7.15 17.33 -3.23
CA TRP A 98 -6.29 16.23 -2.83
C TRP A 98 -7.00 14.86 -2.75
N GLY A 99 -8.33 14.82 -2.61
CA GLY A 99 -9.10 13.58 -2.51
C GLY A 99 -10.60 13.83 -2.49
N TRP A 100 -11.41 12.76 -2.37
CA TRP A 100 -12.87 12.87 -2.47
C TRP A 100 -13.55 13.82 -1.48
N PRO A 101 -13.08 14.05 -0.24
CA PRO A 101 -13.77 14.93 0.72
C PRO A 101 -13.85 16.40 0.27
N VAL A 102 -12.95 16.84 -0.61
CA VAL A 102 -12.89 18.21 -1.15
C VAL A 102 -13.37 18.31 -2.59
N TRP A 103 -13.89 17.22 -3.17
CA TRP A 103 -14.60 17.28 -4.45
C TRP A 103 -15.99 17.89 -4.26
N PRO A 104 -16.63 18.40 -5.34
CA PRO A 104 -18.05 18.76 -5.29
C PRO A 104 -18.89 17.60 -4.76
N GLU A 105 -19.91 17.90 -3.95
CA GLU A 105 -20.76 16.89 -3.24
C GLU A 105 -21.28 15.79 -4.18
N ALA A 106 -21.65 16.16 -5.41
CA ALA A 106 -22.12 15.24 -6.44
C ALA A 106 -21.11 14.12 -6.81
N TYR A 107 -19.83 14.28 -6.47
CA TYR A 107 -18.76 13.31 -6.74
C TYR A 107 -18.27 12.58 -5.48
N GLN A 108 -18.78 12.90 -4.29
CA GLN A 108 -18.29 12.33 -3.03
C GLN A 108 -18.86 10.94 -2.69
N SER A 109 -19.76 10.41 -3.51
CA SER A 109 -20.28 9.05 -3.37
C SER A 109 -20.32 8.36 -4.72
N VAL A 110 -19.88 7.10 -4.75
CA VAL A 110 -19.88 6.26 -5.96
C VAL A 110 -21.27 6.04 -6.55
N ASP A 111 -22.32 6.19 -5.73
CA ASP A 111 -23.70 5.89 -6.12
C ASP A 111 -24.42 7.04 -6.84
N THR A 112 -23.85 8.24 -6.85
CA THR A 112 -24.53 9.41 -7.42
C THR A 112 -24.72 9.27 -8.94
N PRO A 113 -25.80 9.86 -9.50
CA PRO A 113 -26.00 9.87 -10.94
C PRO A 113 -24.86 10.58 -11.68
N GLU A 114 -24.21 11.57 -11.06
CA GLU A 114 -23.09 12.32 -11.65
C GLU A 114 -21.83 11.46 -11.78
N VAL A 115 -21.49 10.63 -10.78
CA VAL A 115 -20.36 9.69 -10.88
C VAL A 115 -20.64 8.64 -11.95
N LYS A 116 -21.87 8.09 -12.00
CA LYS A 116 -22.28 7.13 -13.04
C LYS A 116 -22.22 7.75 -14.44
N ALA A 117 -22.68 8.99 -14.59
CA ALA A 117 -22.60 9.74 -15.84
C ALA A 117 -21.15 10.05 -16.23
N PHE A 118 -20.29 10.41 -15.27
CA PHE A 118 -18.87 10.62 -15.47
C PHE A 118 -18.20 9.35 -16.00
N CYS A 119 -18.38 8.22 -15.33
CA CYS A 119 -17.76 6.95 -15.73
C CYS A 119 -18.20 6.53 -17.15
N LYS A 120 -19.47 6.73 -17.50
CA LYS A 120 -19.97 6.47 -18.85
C LYS A 120 -19.38 7.42 -19.90
N LYS A 121 -19.27 8.71 -19.58
CA LYS A 121 -18.75 9.73 -20.50
C LYS A 121 -17.25 9.57 -20.73
N TYR A 122 -16.50 9.18 -19.70
CA TYR A 122 -15.05 9.04 -19.69
C TYR A 122 -14.62 7.57 -19.55
N ALA A 123 -15.34 6.65 -20.21
CA ALA A 123 -15.06 5.22 -20.10
C ALA A 123 -13.63 4.84 -20.56
N ASP A 124 -13.10 5.49 -21.60
CA ASP A 124 -11.71 5.29 -22.04
C ASP A 124 -10.68 5.73 -20.98
N GLU A 125 -11.00 6.76 -20.19
CA GLU A 125 -10.15 7.18 -19.08
C GLU A 125 -10.14 6.13 -17.97
N VAL A 126 -11.30 5.56 -17.64
CA VAL A 126 -11.40 4.47 -16.66
C VAL A 126 -10.65 3.23 -17.17
N ASP A 127 -10.86 2.84 -18.43
CA ASP A 127 -10.14 1.72 -19.06
C ASP A 127 -8.61 1.94 -19.06
N PHE A 128 -8.14 3.17 -19.25
CA PHE A 128 -6.72 3.50 -19.14
C PHE A 128 -6.18 3.21 -17.73
N TYR A 129 -6.86 3.64 -16.66
CA TYR A 129 -6.39 3.36 -15.29
C TYR A 129 -6.52 1.89 -14.91
N LEU A 130 -7.54 1.17 -15.42
CA LEU A 130 -7.62 -0.29 -15.32
C LEU A 130 -6.38 -0.95 -15.96
N TRP A 131 -5.99 -0.49 -17.13
CA TRP A 131 -4.80 -0.99 -17.83
C TRP A 131 -3.52 -0.70 -17.06
N LEU A 132 -3.40 0.47 -16.42
CA LEU A 132 -2.26 0.78 -15.56
C LEU A 132 -2.11 -0.20 -14.39
N GLN A 133 -3.22 -0.56 -13.75
CA GLN A 133 -3.23 -1.55 -12.66
C GLN A 133 -2.81 -2.94 -13.18
N TRP A 134 -3.33 -3.35 -14.36
CA TRP A 134 -2.91 -4.60 -15.00
C TRP A 134 -1.41 -4.62 -15.36
N LEU A 135 -0.87 -3.51 -15.86
CA LEU A 135 0.57 -3.40 -16.14
C LEU A 135 1.41 -3.51 -14.87
N ALA A 136 0.99 -2.87 -13.79
CA ALA A 136 1.68 -2.94 -12.51
C ALA A 136 1.64 -4.37 -11.93
N TYR A 137 0.48 -5.01 -11.97
CA TYR A 137 0.29 -6.40 -11.58
C TYR A 137 1.21 -7.33 -12.39
N SER A 138 1.18 -7.22 -13.72
CA SER A 138 1.95 -8.09 -14.63
C SER A 138 3.46 -7.92 -14.42
N GLN A 139 3.95 -6.68 -14.31
CA GLN A 139 5.39 -6.43 -14.07
C GLN A 139 5.85 -6.90 -12.69
N PHE A 140 4.98 -6.83 -11.68
CA PHE A 140 5.29 -7.40 -10.36
C PHE A 140 5.30 -8.94 -10.40
N ALA A 141 4.36 -9.55 -11.13
CA ALA A 141 4.33 -10.99 -11.37
C ALA A 141 5.58 -11.48 -12.12
N ASP A 142 6.08 -10.73 -13.10
CA ASP A 142 7.33 -11.05 -13.80
C ASP A 142 8.53 -11.07 -12.83
N CYS A 143 8.62 -10.08 -11.91
CA CYS A 143 9.64 -10.06 -10.87
C CYS A 143 9.55 -11.30 -9.97
N TRP A 144 8.32 -11.71 -9.62
CA TRP A 144 8.08 -12.93 -8.85
C TRP A 144 8.56 -14.17 -9.60
N GLN A 145 8.20 -14.33 -10.87
CA GLN A 145 8.63 -15.48 -11.68
C GLN A 145 10.17 -15.56 -11.81
N VAL A 146 10.84 -14.42 -11.97
CA VAL A 146 12.31 -14.38 -11.96
C VAL A 146 12.85 -14.90 -10.62
N SER A 147 12.30 -14.46 -9.49
CA SER A 147 12.73 -14.94 -8.16
C SER A 147 12.57 -16.46 -7.98
N GLN A 148 11.49 -17.02 -8.54
CA GLN A 148 11.22 -18.46 -8.52
C GLN A 148 12.18 -19.24 -9.43
N GLY A 149 12.52 -18.69 -10.61
CA GLY A 149 13.51 -19.26 -11.52
C GLY A 149 14.90 -19.41 -10.87
N TYR A 150 15.28 -18.46 -10.01
CA TYR A 150 16.50 -18.52 -9.20
C TYR A 150 16.38 -19.36 -7.93
N LYS A 151 15.22 -19.97 -7.66
CA LYS A 151 14.94 -20.80 -6.47
C LYS A 151 15.21 -20.06 -5.16
N MET A 152 14.92 -18.76 -5.13
CA MET A 152 15.00 -17.99 -3.89
C MET A 152 13.94 -18.52 -2.91
N PRO A 153 14.30 -18.90 -1.67
CA PRO A 153 13.34 -19.52 -0.74
C PRO A 153 12.13 -18.65 -0.41
N ILE A 154 12.31 -17.32 -0.43
CA ILE A 154 11.24 -16.33 -0.23
C ILE A 154 10.97 -15.56 -1.53
N GLY A 155 12.00 -15.19 -2.29
CA GLY A 155 11.84 -14.36 -3.49
C GLY A 155 11.53 -12.91 -3.13
N LEU A 156 10.26 -12.51 -3.25
CA LEU A 156 9.80 -11.16 -2.92
C LEU A 156 9.20 -11.09 -1.51
N TYR A 157 9.49 -9.98 -0.83
CA TYR A 157 8.98 -9.62 0.50
C TYR A 157 8.21 -8.30 0.38
N ARG A 158 6.88 -8.35 0.53
CA ARG A 158 5.98 -7.19 0.44
C ARG A 158 5.75 -6.59 1.83
N ASP A 159 5.23 -5.37 1.84
CA ASP A 159 4.92 -4.62 3.05
C ASP A 159 3.49 -4.08 3.01
N LEU A 160 2.65 -4.51 3.96
CA LEU A 160 1.27 -4.08 4.10
C LEU A 160 1.20 -2.99 5.18
N ALA A 161 0.91 -1.76 4.75
CA ALA A 161 0.65 -0.64 5.63
C ALA A 161 -0.59 -0.86 6.51
N VAL A 162 -0.62 -0.19 7.67
CA VAL A 162 -1.68 -0.36 8.69
C VAL A 162 -3.08 0.15 8.26
N GLY A 163 -3.17 1.01 7.24
CA GLY A 163 -4.44 1.59 6.81
C GLY A 163 -4.35 2.41 5.53
N VAL A 164 -5.48 3.02 5.17
CA VAL A 164 -5.66 3.83 3.96
C VAL A 164 -5.89 5.30 4.35
N ALA A 165 -5.67 6.23 3.42
CA ALA A 165 -5.97 7.64 3.63
C ALA A 165 -7.50 7.91 3.59
N GLU A 166 -7.97 8.90 4.35
CA GLU A 166 -9.39 9.26 4.45
C GLU A 166 -10.05 9.74 3.15
N GLY A 167 -9.24 10.21 2.20
CA GLY A 167 -9.70 10.77 0.93
C GLY A 167 -9.38 9.92 -0.29
N GLY A 168 -8.94 8.67 -0.08
CA GLY A 168 -8.58 7.74 -1.15
C GLY A 168 -9.75 6.89 -1.67
N ALA A 169 -9.48 6.11 -2.72
CA ALA A 169 -10.46 5.27 -3.41
C ALA A 169 -11.19 4.30 -2.48
N GLU A 170 -10.46 3.62 -1.60
CA GLU A 170 -10.99 2.62 -0.66
C GLU A 170 -12.14 3.20 0.21
N THR A 171 -11.89 4.36 0.83
CA THR A 171 -12.90 5.07 1.66
C THR A 171 -14.01 5.71 0.84
N TRP A 172 -13.78 5.92 -0.46
CA TRP A 172 -14.77 6.47 -1.38
C TRP A 172 -15.78 5.40 -1.80
N CYS A 173 -15.31 4.19 -2.12
CA CYS A 173 -16.18 3.09 -2.57
C CYS A 173 -16.77 2.25 -1.43
N ASP A 174 -16.09 2.12 -0.28
CA ASP A 174 -16.58 1.33 0.85
C ASP A 174 -16.55 2.12 2.16
N ARG A 175 -17.25 3.25 2.17
CA ARG A 175 -17.23 4.19 3.29
C ARG A 175 -17.77 3.63 4.60
N GLU A 176 -18.67 2.65 4.56
CA GLU A 176 -19.22 2.01 5.76
C GLU A 176 -18.16 1.24 6.54
N LEU A 177 -17.15 0.71 5.84
CA LEU A 177 -16.08 -0.07 6.46
C LEU A 177 -15.16 0.78 7.37
N TYR A 178 -15.15 2.10 7.22
CA TYR A 178 -14.19 2.99 7.88
C TYR A 178 -14.84 4.03 8.80
N CYS A 179 -14.29 4.20 10.00
CA CYS A 179 -14.73 5.23 10.95
C CYS A 179 -14.05 6.58 10.67
N LEU A 180 -14.57 7.36 9.71
CA LEU A 180 -13.99 8.67 9.31
C LEU A 180 -13.94 9.74 10.42
N LYS A 181 -14.64 9.54 11.54
CA LYS A 181 -14.62 10.43 12.71
C LYS A 181 -13.55 10.05 13.74
N ALA A 182 -12.69 9.10 13.41
CA ALA A 182 -11.54 8.71 14.19
C ALA A 182 -10.31 8.60 13.29
N SER A 183 -9.13 8.71 13.89
CA SER A 183 -7.84 8.47 13.24
C SER A 183 -7.03 7.47 14.04
N VAL A 184 -6.36 6.55 13.35
CA VAL A 184 -5.39 5.63 13.93
C VAL A 184 -4.15 6.42 14.33
N GLY A 185 -3.54 6.04 15.45
CA GLY A 185 -2.28 6.57 15.91
C GLY A 185 -1.57 5.67 16.90
N ALA A 186 -0.76 6.29 17.76
CA ALA A 186 -0.11 5.64 18.89
C ALA A 186 -0.24 6.53 20.14
N PRO A 187 -0.42 5.94 21.33
CA PRO A 187 -0.46 6.71 22.57
C PRO A 187 0.91 7.37 22.86
N PRO A 188 0.95 8.40 23.71
CA PRO A 188 2.19 8.89 24.30
C PRO A 188 3.04 7.77 24.92
N ASP A 189 4.33 7.73 24.58
CA ASP A 189 5.30 6.80 25.16
C ASP A 189 6.62 7.49 25.55
N ILE A 190 7.57 6.72 26.09
CA ILE A 190 8.85 7.26 26.60
C ILE A 190 9.70 7.89 25.48
N LEU A 191 9.61 7.38 24.25
CA LEU A 191 10.39 7.86 23.10
C LEU A 191 9.65 8.96 22.31
N GLY A 192 8.31 8.91 22.30
CA GLY A 192 7.40 9.85 21.68
C GLY A 192 6.37 10.35 22.71
N PRO A 193 6.73 11.32 23.58
CA PRO A 193 5.87 11.75 24.69
C PRO A 193 4.60 12.49 24.26
N LEU A 194 4.47 12.85 22.98
CA LEU A 194 3.26 13.46 22.42
C LEU A 194 2.30 12.43 21.82
N GLY A 195 2.72 11.16 21.70
CA GLY A 195 2.04 10.18 20.88
C GLY A 195 2.12 10.52 19.39
N GLN A 196 1.32 9.82 18.58
CA GLN A 196 1.29 10.00 17.14
C GLN A 196 -0.14 9.94 16.64
N ASN A 197 -0.50 10.81 15.69
CA ASN A 197 -1.72 10.69 14.90
C ASN A 197 -1.29 10.44 13.45
N TRP A 198 -1.70 9.30 12.88
CA TRP A 198 -1.29 8.89 11.54
C TRP A 198 -2.26 9.34 10.45
N GLY A 199 -3.41 9.94 10.82
CA GLY A 199 -4.38 10.46 9.85
C GLY A 199 -5.08 9.39 9.01
N LEU A 200 -5.13 8.14 9.50
CA LEU A 200 -5.77 7.02 8.81
C LEU A 200 -7.10 6.69 9.49
N PRO A 201 -8.26 6.69 8.81
CA PRO A 201 -9.49 6.22 9.42
C PRO A 201 -9.40 4.71 9.70
N PRO A 202 -9.71 4.25 10.92
CA PRO A 202 -9.67 2.83 11.23
C PRO A 202 -10.80 2.07 10.55
N MET A 203 -10.52 0.83 10.15
CA MET A 203 -11.54 -0.14 9.77
C MET A 203 -12.42 -0.45 11.00
N ASP A 204 -13.74 -0.39 10.85
CA ASP A 204 -14.68 -0.70 11.93
C ASP A 204 -14.66 -2.21 12.23
N PRO A 205 -14.24 -2.65 13.44
CA PRO A 205 -14.14 -4.06 13.79
C PRO A 205 -15.50 -4.77 13.77
N HIS A 206 -16.60 -4.06 14.01
CA HIS A 206 -17.95 -4.61 14.00
C HIS A 206 -18.44 -4.83 12.56
N VAL A 207 -18.18 -3.89 11.65
CA VAL A 207 -18.53 -4.04 10.23
C VAL A 207 -17.70 -5.17 9.61
N MET A 208 -16.39 -5.23 9.88
CA MET A 208 -15.53 -6.32 9.43
C MET A 208 -16.05 -7.69 9.90
N ALA A 209 -16.42 -7.82 11.18
CA ALA A 209 -16.99 -9.07 11.70
C ALA A 209 -18.38 -9.39 11.12
N ALA A 210 -19.24 -8.38 10.94
CA ALA A 210 -20.56 -8.55 10.33
C ALA A 210 -20.49 -9.00 8.87
N ARG A 211 -19.42 -8.63 8.16
CA ARG A 211 -19.08 -9.08 6.81
C ARG A 211 -18.28 -10.40 6.80
N ALA A 212 -18.32 -11.16 7.90
CA ALA A 212 -17.62 -12.44 8.05
C ALA A 212 -16.13 -12.38 7.69
N TYR A 213 -15.48 -11.25 8.01
CA TYR A 213 -14.06 -10.97 7.77
C TYR A 213 -13.65 -10.81 6.30
N GLU A 214 -14.58 -10.72 5.35
CA GLU A 214 -14.27 -10.57 3.92
C GLU A 214 -13.26 -9.43 3.65
N PRO A 215 -13.39 -8.22 4.25
CA PRO A 215 -12.42 -7.14 4.00
C PRO A 215 -10.98 -7.50 4.41
N PHE A 216 -10.81 -8.24 5.51
CA PHE A 216 -9.48 -8.68 5.95
C PHE A 216 -8.94 -9.81 5.05
N ILE A 217 -9.81 -10.71 4.61
CA ILE A 217 -9.46 -11.80 3.68
C ILE A 217 -9.00 -11.23 2.33
N ASP A 218 -9.74 -10.27 1.78
CA ASP A 218 -9.40 -9.62 0.50
C ASP A 218 -8.10 -8.83 0.60
N LEU A 219 -7.89 -8.12 1.72
CA LEU A 219 -6.64 -7.42 2.00
C LEU A 219 -5.44 -8.39 1.97
N LEU A 220 -5.56 -9.56 2.60
CA LEU A 220 -4.50 -10.56 2.62
C LEU A 220 -4.28 -11.19 1.23
N ARG A 221 -5.34 -11.54 0.49
CA ARG A 221 -5.23 -12.11 -0.87
C ARG A 221 -4.53 -11.15 -1.82
N ALA A 222 -4.93 -9.88 -1.82
CA ALA A 222 -4.31 -8.85 -2.63
C ALA A 222 -2.82 -8.64 -2.29
N ASN A 223 -2.45 -8.87 -1.01
CA ASN A 223 -1.10 -8.63 -0.50
C ASN A 223 -0.17 -9.85 -0.42
N MET A 224 -0.70 -11.07 -0.47
CA MET A 224 0.08 -12.31 -0.45
C MET A 224 0.33 -12.90 -1.84
N GLN A 225 -0.38 -12.44 -2.87
CA GLN A 225 -0.11 -12.87 -4.24
C GLN A 225 1.27 -12.41 -4.74
N ASN A 226 1.93 -13.28 -5.51
CA ASN A 226 3.23 -13.04 -6.15
C ASN A 226 4.36 -12.64 -5.19
N CYS A 227 4.34 -13.10 -3.94
CA CYS A 227 5.43 -12.96 -2.98
C CYS A 227 5.52 -14.17 -2.05
N GLY A 228 6.70 -14.39 -1.46
CA GLY A 228 6.89 -15.48 -0.48
C GLY A 228 6.86 -15.00 0.96
N ALA A 229 6.87 -13.68 1.20
CA ALA A 229 6.73 -13.10 2.52
C ALA A 229 5.94 -11.79 2.50
N LEU A 230 5.20 -11.54 3.58
CA LEU A 230 4.45 -10.31 3.83
C LEU A 230 4.80 -9.74 5.21
N ARG A 231 5.21 -8.46 5.24
CA ARG A 231 5.27 -7.65 6.44
C ARG A 231 3.88 -7.14 6.76
N ILE A 232 3.45 -7.29 8.00
CA ILE A 232 2.28 -6.57 8.52
C ILE A 232 2.82 -5.44 9.39
N ASP A 233 2.65 -4.22 8.90
CA ASP A 233 2.97 -3.00 9.64
C ASP A 233 2.07 -2.88 10.87
N HIS A 234 2.66 -2.53 12.00
CA HIS A 234 1.97 -2.45 13.29
C HIS A 234 1.10 -3.68 13.56
N VAL A 235 1.71 -4.88 13.66
CA VAL A 235 0.97 -6.15 13.75
C VAL A 235 0.02 -6.23 14.95
N MET A 236 0.24 -5.38 15.96
CA MET A 236 -0.68 -5.16 17.08
C MET A 236 -2.10 -4.76 16.64
N SER A 237 -2.28 -4.26 15.41
CA SER A 237 -3.57 -3.92 14.80
C SER A 237 -4.57 -5.08 14.79
N VAL A 238 -4.09 -6.32 14.73
CA VAL A 238 -4.95 -7.52 14.84
C VAL A 238 -5.56 -7.70 16.23
N LEU A 239 -4.97 -7.07 17.26
CA LEU A 239 -5.50 -7.04 18.63
C LEU A 239 -6.23 -5.73 18.92
N ARG A 240 -5.58 -4.60 18.64
CA ARG A 240 -6.11 -3.28 19.00
C ARG A 240 -5.44 -2.18 18.19
N LEU A 241 -6.18 -1.11 17.94
CA LEU A 241 -5.65 0.15 17.43
C LEU A 241 -5.93 1.29 18.40
N TRP A 242 -5.01 2.25 18.48
CA TRP A 242 -5.23 3.49 19.21
C TRP A 242 -6.05 4.44 18.34
N TRP A 243 -7.31 4.67 18.70
CA TRP A 243 -8.22 5.54 17.98
C TRP A 243 -8.27 6.89 18.64
N ILE A 244 -8.05 7.94 17.86
CA ILE A 244 -8.09 9.34 18.27
C ILE A 244 -9.34 9.97 17.65
N PRO A 245 -10.21 10.65 18.42
CA PRO A 245 -11.32 11.41 17.84
C PRO A 245 -10.82 12.43 16.81
N TYR A 246 -11.52 12.56 15.69
CA TYR A 246 -11.07 13.41 14.58
C TYR A 246 -10.82 14.86 15.02
N GLY A 247 -9.63 15.39 14.69
CA GLY A 247 -9.20 16.74 15.04
C GLY A 247 -8.51 16.87 16.41
N GLU A 248 -8.47 15.82 17.22
CA GLU A 248 -7.81 15.82 18.53
C GLU A 248 -6.33 15.37 18.46
N THR A 249 -5.59 15.63 19.53
CA THR A 249 -4.22 15.15 19.74
C THR A 249 -4.19 13.72 20.29
N ALA A 250 -3.07 13.02 20.13
CA ALA A 250 -2.97 11.58 20.38
C ALA A 250 -3.22 11.16 21.84
N ASP A 251 -3.06 12.07 22.80
CA ASP A 251 -3.36 11.87 24.22
C ASP A 251 -4.86 11.71 24.52
N HIS A 252 -5.74 12.07 23.59
CA HIS A 252 -7.20 11.91 23.72
C HIS A 252 -7.71 10.57 23.18
N GLY A 253 -6.83 9.73 22.64
CA GLY A 253 -7.23 8.46 22.07
C GLY A 253 -7.53 7.37 23.10
N ALA A 254 -8.00 6.24 22.60
CA ALA A 254 -8.20 5.03 23.38
C ALA A 254 -7.94 3.78 22.51
N TYR A 255 -7.57 2.68 23.15
CA TYR A 255 -7.47 1.40 22.46
C TYR A 255 -8.87 0.84 22.14
N VAL A 256 -9.12 0.59 20.86
CA VAL A 256 -10.28 -0.16 20.37
C VAL A 256 -9.82 -1.56 19.99
N GLN A 257 -10.54 -2.59 20.47
CA GLN A 257 -10.17 -3.99 20.32
C GLN A 257 -10.68 -4.58 19.00
N TYR A 258 -9.90 -5.50 18.44
CA TYR A 258 -10.19 -6.31 17.26
C TYR A 258 -10.23 -7.79 17.66
N PRO A 259 -10.95 -8.66 16.92
CA PRO A 259 -11.11 -10.07 17.24
C PRO A 259 -9.84 -10.88 16.91
N VAL A 260 -8.81 -10.72 17.75
CA VAL A 260 -7.44 -11.22 17.51
C VAL A 260 -7.33 -12.70 17.16
N ASP A 261 -8.10 -13.56 17.81
CA ASP A 261 -7.99 -15.01 17.62
C ASP A 261 -8.51 -15.43 16.23
N ASP A 262 -9.59 -14.79 15.77
CA ASP A 262 -10.15 -15.01 14.45
C ASP A 262 -9.21 -14.45 13.37
N LEU A 263 -8.68 -13.23 13.58
CA LEU A 263 -7.77 -12.59 12.63
C LEU A 263 -6.45 -13.35 12.49
N LEU A 264 -5.84 -13.85 13.57
CA LEU A 264 -4.64 -14.67 13.50
C LEU A 264 -4.91 -16.02 12.82
N SER A 265 -6.08 -16.61 13.04
CA SER A 265 -6.48 -17.86 12.37
C SER A 265 -6.66 -17.67 10.86
N ILE A 266 -7.31 -16.57 10.44
CA ILE A 266 -7.50 -16.21 9.03
C ILE A 266 -6.14 -15.88 8.40
N LEU A 267 -5.29 -15.13 9.10
CA LEU A 267 -3.94 -14.80 8.65
C LEU A 267 -3.11 -16.06 8.38
N ALA A 268 -3.12 -17.03 9.31
CA ALA A 268 -2.43 -18.30 9.13
C ALA A 268 -3.03 -19.12 7.97
N LEU A 269 -4.34 -19.10 7.80
CA LEU A 269 -5.03 -19.79 6.70
C LEU A 269 -4.62 -19.21 5.34
N GLU A 270 -4.73 -17.90 5.16
CA GLU A 270 -4.39 -17.24 3.89
C GLU A 270 -2.86 -17.30 3.63
N SER A 271 -2.03 -17.17 4.68
CA SER A 271 -0.58 -17.40 4.60
C SER A 271 -0.26 -18.78 4.02
N LYS A 272 -0.92 -19.84 4.54
CA LYS A 272 -0.74 -21.20 4.03
C LYS A 272 -1.25 -21.37 2.60
N ARG A 273 -2.40 -20.79 2.25
CA ARG A 273 -2.98 -20.88 0.91
C ARG A 273 -2.09 -20.25 -0.16
N HIS A 274 -1.40 -19.17 0.19
CA HIS A 274 -0.49 -18.46 -0.71
C HIS A 274 0.97 -18.91 -0.61
N GLN A 275 1.29 -19.79 0.35
CA GLN A 275 2.68 -20.13 0.69
C GLN A 275 3.53 -18.89 0.99
N CYS A 276 2.92 -17.90 1.66
CA CYS A 276 3.51 -16.61 1.96
C CYS A 276 3.68 -16.45 3.47
N MET A 277 4.92 -16.45 3.96
CA MET A 277 5.19 -16.33 5.39
C MET A 277 4.92 -14.91 5.90
N VAL A 278 4.64 -14.77 7.20
CA VAL A 278 4.27 -13.48 7.79
C VAL A 278 5.33 -12.99 8.75
N ILE A 279 5.76 -11.74 8.57
CA ILE A 279 6.61 -11.01 9.51
C ILE A 279 5.77 -9.89 10.11
N GLY A 280 5.50 -9.97 11.40
CA GLY A 280 4.79 -8.91 12.11
C GLY A 280 5.78 -7.86 12.59
N GLU A 281 5.57 -6.61 12.21
CA GLU A 281 6.30 -5.52 12.86
C GLU A 281 5.71 -5.29 14.25
N ASP A 282 6.45 -5.73 15.26
CA ASP A 282 6.09 -5.72 16.67
C ASP A 282 7.02 -4.81 17.49
N LEU A 283 7.25 -3.57 17.02
CA LEU A 283 8.04 -2.57 17.74
C LEU A 283 7.15 -1.74 18.69
N GLY A 284 7.79 -1.08 19.65
CA GLY A 284 7.12 -0.24 20.64
C GLY A 284 6.52 -1.04 21.80
N THR A 285 5.36 -0.60 22.29
CA THR A 285 4.71 -1.20 23.46
C THR A 285 3.82 -2.37 23.06
N VAL A 286 4.40 -3.57 23.02
CA VAL A 286 3.70 -4.82 22.69
C VAL A 286 3.12 -5.46 23.95
N PRO A 287 1.79 -5.66 24.05
CA PRO A 287 1.18 -6.36 25.18
C PRO A 287 1.73 -7.78 25.33
N VAL A 288 2.04 -8.22 26.56
CA VAL A 288 2.57 -9.57 26.81
C VAL A 288 1.65 -10.67 26.25
N GLU A 289 0.34 -10.43 26.24
CA GLU A 289 -0.67 -11.35 25.71
C GLU A 289 -0.56 -11.62 24.20
N ILE A 290 -0.09 -10.65 23.41
CA ILE A 290 0.01 -10.81 21.95
C ILE A 290 1.32 -11.50 21.55
N VAL A 291 2.39 -11.36 22.35
CA VAL A 291 3.71 -11.94 22.05
C VAL A 291 3.63 -13.45 21.87
N SER A 292 2.96 -14.16 22.80
CA SER A 292 2.79 -15.61 22.67
C SER A 292 1.87 -15.97 21.51
N LYS A 293 0.77 -15.24 21.31
CA LYS A 293 -0.18 -15.50 20.22
C LYS A 293 0.48 -15.38 18.85
N LEU A 294 1.28 -14.34 18.61
CA LEU A 294 2.02 -14.15 17.35
C LEU A 294 3.01 -15.28 17.12
N ARG A 295 3.83 -15.59 18.13
CA ARG A 295 4.81 -16.69 18.05
C ARG A 295 4.13 -18.02 17.75
N ASP A 296 3.10 -18.37 18.52
CA ASP A 296 2.42 -19.66 18.43
C ASP A 296 1.59 -19.77 17.13
N SER A 297 1.22 -18.64 16.51
CA SER A 297 0.61 -18.57 15.17
C SER A 297 1.63 -18.60 14.03
N GLY A 298 2.93 -18.70 14.33
CA GLY A 298 4.01 -18.74 13.32
C GLY A 298 4.39 -17.39 12.71
N VAL A 299 3.95 -16.27 13.32
CA VAL A 299 4.34 -14.93 12.87
C VAL A 299 5.78 -14.64 13.31
N TYR A 300 6.63 -14.22 12.38
CA TYR A 300 8.01 -13.84 12.68
C TYR A 300 8.04 -12.44 13.30
N SER A 301 8.79 -12.30 14.37
CA SER A 301 8.98 -11.01 15.06
C SER A 301 9.99 -10.12 14.33
N TYR A 302 9.98 -8.82 14.58
CA TYR A 302 10.91 -7.85 13.99
C TYR A 302 11.89 -7.34 15.06
N LYS A 303 13.20 -7.37 14.76
CA LYS A 303 14.26 -7.04 15.73
C LYS A 303 15.20 -6.00 15.14
N VAL A 304 15.11 -4.78 15.64
CA VAL A 304 15.95 -3.66 15.21
C VAL A 304 17.13 -3.53 16.16
N LEU A 305 18.35 -3.60 15.63
CA LEU A 305 19.59 -3.57 16.43
C LEU A 305 19.61 -2.44 17.47
N TYR A 306 19.14 -1.24 17.11
CA TYR A 306 19.15 -0.07 18.00
C TYR A 306 18.29 -0.22 19.26
N PHE A 307 17.30 -1.12 19.24
CA PHE A 307 16.36 -1.34 20.34
C PHE A 307 16.68 -2.59 21.15
N GLU A 308 17.56 -3.46 20.66
CA GLU A 308 17.95 -4.70 21.34
C GLU A 308 19.04 -4.48 22.39
N ASN A 309 18.79 -3.54 23.31
CA ASN A 309 19.56 -3.30 24.53
C ASN A 309 18.63 -3.11 25.71
N ASP A 310 19.11 -3.45 26.91
CA ASP A 310 18.37 -3.21 28.14
C ASP A 310 18.45 -1.74 28.61
N HIS A 311 17.84 -1.45 29.76
CA HIS A 311 17.84 -0.13 30.36
C HIS A 311 19.25 0.38 30.74
N GLU A 312 20.24 -0.52 30.88
CA GLU A 312 21.65 -0.20 31.14
C GLU A 312 22.48 -0.07 29.85
N LYS A 313 21.84 -0.16 28.68
CA LYS A 313 22.48 -0.14 27.35
C LYS A 313 23.36 -1.37 27.07
N THR A 314 23.12 -2.47 27.77
CA THR A 314 23.75 -3.76 27.44
C THR A 314 23.01 -4.37 26.25
N PHE A 315 23.72 -4.55 25.13
CA PHE A 315 23.16 -5.14 23.92
C PHE A 315 22.94 -6.64 24.06
N ARG A 316 21.84 -7.13 23.49
CA ARG A 316 21.54 -8.55 23.38
C ARG A 316 22.63 -9.27 22.59
N ALA A 317 23.13 -10.39 23.12
CA ALA A 317 24.08 -11.23 22.40
C ALA A 317 23.43 -11.81 21.13
N PRO A 318 24.14 -11.94 20.00
CA PRO A 318 23.58 -12.46 18.75
C PRO A 318 22.88 -13.81 18.89
N GLN A 319 23.41 -14.72 19.73
CA GLN A 319 22.85 -16.05 19.96
C GLN A 319 21.56 -16.02 20.80
N ALA A 320 21.24 -14.89 21.44
CA ALA A 320 20.04 -14.70 22.24
C ALA A 320 18.90 -14.02 21.47
N TYR A 321 19.08 -13.74 20.17
CA TYR A 321 17.99 -13.32 19.29
C TYR A 321 17.04 -14.51 19.05
N PRO A 322 15.71 -14.32 19.09
CA PRO A 322 14.76 -15.39 18.82
C PRO A 322 14.93 -15.93 17.39
N GLU A 323 14.91 -17.25 17.23
CA GLU A 323 15.01 -17.89 15.91
C GLU A 323 13.87 -17.45 14.97
N GLN A 324 12.65 -17.32 15.51
CA GLN A 324 11.47 -16.84 14.78
C GLN A 324 11.43 -15.30 14.73
N SER A 325 12.49 -14.69 14.19
CA SER A 325 12.55 -13.24 14.00
C SER A 325 13.37 -12.82 12.78
N MET A 326 13.10 -11.62 12.29
CA MET A 326 13.91 -10.92 11.31
C MET A 326 14.75 -9.85 11.99
N ALA A 327 16.08 -9.95 11.88
CA ALA A 327 17.00 -8.97 12.44
C ALA A 327 17.42 -7.94 11.38
N VAL A 328 17.29 -6.66 11.69
CA VAL A 328 17.72 -5.54 10.84
C VAL A 328 18.57 -4.55 11.63
N ALA A 329 19.44 -3.83 10.93
CA ALA A 329 20.22 -2.76 11.54
C ALA A 329 19.36 -1.53 11.88
N THR A 330 18.51 -1.11 10.93
CA THR A 330 17.63 0.07 11.00
C THR A 330 16.38 -0.16 10.16
N THR A 331 15.39 0.71 10.27
CA THR A 331 14.20 0.79 9.39
C THR A 331 14.26 2.07 8.56
N HIS A 332 13.24 2.29 7.71
CA HIS A 332 13.09 3.53 6.96
C HIS A 332 12.71 4.73 7.84
N ASP A 333 12.14 4.49 9.02
CA ASP A 333 11.82 5.53 10.03
C ASP A 333 13.01 5.92 10.90
N LEU A 334 14.13 5.19 10.79
CA LEU A 334 15.26 5.31 11.69
C LEU A 334 16.53 5.75 10.96
N PRO A 335 17.45 6.46 11.66
CA PRO A 335 18.67 6.92 11.03
C PRO A 335 19.54 5.76 10.51
N THR A 336 20.23 6.01 9.39
CA THR A 336 21.26 5.08 8.89
C THR A 336 22.37 4.86 9.92
N LEU A 337 23.07 3.72 9.84
CA LEU A 337 24.21 3.39 10.72
C LEU A 337 25.25 4.51 10.80
N ARG A 338 25.54 5.16 9.66
CA ARG A 338 26.49 6.28 9.57
C ARG A 338 26.02 7.49 10.37
N ALA A 339 24.72 7.78 10.41
CA ALA A 339 24.18 8.92 11.12
C ALA A 339 24.29 8.72 12.65
N ILE A 340 23.96 7.52 13.14
CA ILE A 340 24.07 7.19 14.57
C ILE A 340 25.52 7.19 15.05
N GLY A 341 26.44 6.62 14.26
CA GLY A 341 27.86 6.62 14.61
C GLY A 341 28.49 8.02 14.77
N LYS A 342 27.87 9.07 14.22
CA LYS A 342 28.30 10.46 14.39
C LYS A 342 27.67 11.16 15.60
N ALA A 343 26.51 10.69 16.07
CA ALA A 343 25.82 11.25 17.23
C ALA A 343 26.33 10.64 18.56
N ALA A 344 27.05 9.52 18.50
CA ALA A 344 27.64 8.83 19.65
C ALA A 344 29.10 9.22 19.96
N ILE A 345 29.65 10.24 19.28
CA ILE A 345 31.02 10.77 19.50
C ILE A 345 30.93 12.17 20.13
#